data_AF-A0A8D2FNR7-F1
#
_entry.id   AF-A0A8D2FNR7-F1
#
_cell.length_a   1.000
_cell.length_b   1.000
_cell.length_c   1.000
_cell.angle_alpha   90.00
_cell.angle_beta   90.00
_cell.angle_gamma   90.00
#
_symmetry.space_group_name_H-M   'P 1'
#
loop_
_entity.id
_entity.type
_entity.pdbx_description
1 polymer ?
#
loop_
_entity_poly.entity_id
_entity_poly.type
_entity_poly.pdbx_seq_one_letter_code
_entity_poly.pdbx_strand_id
1 'polypeptide(L)'
;MAESLRSPRRSLYKLVGSPPWKETFRQRCLERMKNSRDRLLNRYRQAGSSAPGNAQNTFLVQEVMEEEWNALQSMENCPEDLAQLEELIDMAVLEEIEQELIDQEQSIIREYEKSLQFDEKCLSIMLAEWEANPLVCPVCTKPVIPGL
;
A
#
# COMPACT_ATOMS: atom_id res chain seq x y z
N MET A 1 -9.29 -26.49 16.33
CA MET A 1 -10.23 -26.42 17.46
C MET A 1 -9.42 -26.33 18.75
N ALA A 2 -9.48 -25.19 19.44
CA ALA A 2 -8.79 -24.98 20.71
C ALA A 2 -9.76 -24.30 21.67
N GLU A 3 -10.59 -25.12 22.32
CA GLU A 3 -11.44 -24.68 23.41
C GLU A 3 -10.55 -24.33 24.60
N SER A 4 -10.31 -23.03 24.77
CA SER A 4 -9.70 -22.48 25.97
C SER A 4 -10.65 -22.75 27.14
N LEU A 5 -10.32 -23.75 27.96
CA LEU A 5 -10.94 -24.05 29.24
C LEU A 5 -10.81 -22.84 30.18
N ARG A 6 -11.69 -21.85 30.03
CA ARG A 6 -11.83 -20.77 31.00
C ARG A 6 -12.49 -21.33 32.25
N SER A 7 -11.79 -21.23 33.38
CA SER A 7 -12.25 -21.65 34.71
C SER A 7 -13.73 -21.25 34.97
N PRO A 8 -14.64 -22.20 35.30
CA PRO A 8 -16.07 -21.95 35.54
C PRO A 8 -16.37 -20.93 36.63
N ARG A 9 -15.41 -20.66 37.53
CA ARG A 9 -15.56 -19.67 38.60
C ARG A 9 -15.44 -18.23 38.12
N ARG A 10 -14.73 -17.98 37.01
CA ARG A 10 -14.46 -16.60 36.55
C ARG A 10 -15.69 -15.93 35.93
N SER A 11 -16.61 -16.71 35.37
CA SER A 11 -17.89 -16.26 34.82
C SER A 11 -18.94 -15.92 35.89
N LEU A 12 -18.78 -16.41 37.13
CA LEU A 12 -19.70 -16.12 38.23
C LEU A 12 -19.47 -14.73 38.85
N TYR A 13 -18.24 -14.21 38.81
CA TYR A 13 -17.88 -12.93 39.44
C TYR A 13 -17.55 -11.80 38.44
N LYS A 14 -17.36 -12.12 37.16
CA LYS A 14 -17.19 -11.11 36.09
C LYS A 14 -18.42 -11.19 35.21
N LEU A 15 -19.26 -10.17 35.28
CA LEU A 15 -20.44 -10.02 34.43
C LEU A 15 -20.03 -10.14 32.96
N VAL A 16 -20.30 -11.30 32.36
CA VAL A 16 -20.05 -11.56 30.93
C VAL A 16 -21.14 -10.81 30.18
N GLY A 17 -20.80 -9.72 29.50
CA GLY A 17 -21.71 -9.01 28.59
C GLY A 17 -21.94 -7.52 28.87
N SER A 18 -21.48 -6.97 30.00
CA SER A 18 -21.40 -5.51 30.12
C SER A 18 -20.15 -5.01 29.40
N PRO A 19 -20.24 -4.01 28.50
CA PRO A 19 -19.05 -3.41 27.91
C PRO A 19 -18.10 -3.05 29.06
N PRO A 20 -16.83 -3.49 29.02
CA PRO A 20 -15.88 -3.18 30.08
C PRO A 20 -15.96 -1.68 30.33
N TRP A 21 -16.07 -1.24 31.58
CA TRP A 21 -16.25 0.19 31.91
C TRP A 21 -15.24 1.10 31.18
N LYS A 22 -14.06 0.56 30.86
CA LYS A 22 -13.01 1.18 30.03
C LYS A 22 -13.49 1.50 28.61
N GLU A 23 -14.22 0.59 27.98
CA GLU A 23 -14.78 0.76 26.63
C GLU A 23 -15.91 1.78 26.63
N THR A 24 -16.82 1.72 27.59
CA THR A 24 -17.86 2.76 27.79
C THR A 24 -17.24 4.14 28.05
N PHE A 25 -16.14 4.20 28.81
CA PHE A 25 -15.39 5.43 29.04
C PHE A 25 -14.72 5.96 27.77
N ARG A 26 -14.08 5.09 26.98
CA ARG A 26 -13.47 5.46 25.69
C ARG A 26 -14.51 6.03 24.72
N GLN A 27 -15.65 5.35 24.57
CA GLN A 27 -16.74 5.80 23.72
C GLN A 27 -17.23 7.18 24.15
N ARG A 28 -17.51 7.40 25.44
CA ARG A 28 -17.93 8.73 25.95
C ARG A 28 -16.86 9.80 25.78
N CYS A 29 -15.57 9.46 25.82
CA CYS A 29 -14.48 10.39 25.56
C CYS A 29 -14.45 10.82 24.09
N LEU A 30 -14.51 9.85 23.16
CA LEU A 30 -14.58 10.10 21.72
C LEU A 30 -15.82 10.92 21.35
N GLU A 31 -16.98 10.58 21.90
CA GLU A 31 -18.24 11.31 21.71
C GLU A 31 -18.10 12.77 22.16
N ARG A 32 -17.46 13.01 23.32
CA ARG A 32 -17.19 14.38 23.80
C ARG A 32 -16.25 15.15 22.88
N MET A 33 -15.20 14.50 22.37
CA MET A 33 -14.28 15.16 21.43
C MET A 33 -14.96 15.50 20.12
N LYS A 34 -15.75 14.58 19.54
CA LYS A 34 -16.55 14.83 18.32
C LYS A 34 -17.50 16.00 18.52
N ASN A 35 -18.30 15.95 19.59
CA ASN A 35 -19.25 17.03 19.92
C ASN A 35 -18.56 18.38 20.16
N SER A 36 -17.39 18.39 20.81
CA SER A 36 -16.60 19.61 21.00
C SER A 36 -16.11 20.17 19.66
N ARG A 37 -15.58 19.30 18.78
CA ARG A 37 -15.14 19.66 17.44
C ARG A 37 -16.30 20.22 16.62
N ASP A 38 -17.44 19.54 16.60
CA ASP A 38 -18.61 19.97 15.82
C ASP A 38 -19.16 21.31 16.32
N ARG A 39 -19.19 21.54 17.64
CA ARG A 39 -19.53 22.85 18.21
C ARG A 39 -18.55 23.95 17.81
N LEU A 40 -17.26 23.65 17.72
CA LEU A 40 -16.26 24.62 17.27
C LEU A 40 -16.44 24.94 15.78
N LEU A 41 -16.58 23.92 14.93
CA LEU A 41 -16.79 24.09 13.49
C LEU A 41 -18.10 24.81 13.20
N ASN A 42 -19.19 24.48 13.90
CA ASN A 42 -20.47 25.17 13.74
C ASN A 42 -20.38 26.63 14.16
N ARG A 43 -19.60 26.97 15.20
CA ARG A 43 -19.33 28.37 15.54
C ARG A 43 -18.60 29.10 14.43
N TYR A 44 -17.59 28.50 13.80
CA TYR A 44 -16.91 29.13 12.66
C TYR A 44 -17.82 29.29 11.44
N ARG A 45 -18.62 28.27 11.11
CA ARG A 45 -19.61 28.34 10.04
C ARG A 45 -20.64 29.44 10.29
N GLN A 46 -21.16 29.55 11.52
CA GLN A 46 -22.21 30.51 11.89
C GLN A 46 -21.70 31.91 12.24
N ALA A 47 -20.43 32.05 12.64
CA ALA A 47 -19.77 33.36 12.75
C ALA A 47 -19.74 34.08 11.40
N GLY A 48 -19.74 33.31 10.31
CA GLY A 48 -20.00 33.76 8.95
C GLY A 48 -21.48 33.72 8.52
N SER A 49 -22.47 33.77 9.41
CA SER A 49 -23.90 33.81 9.00
C SER A 49 -24.78 34.73 9.85
N SER A 50 -24.27 35.24 10.97
CA SER A 50 -25.03 36.01 11.97
C SER A 50 -25.05 37.53 11.70
N ALA A 51 -24.42 37.99 10.62
CA ALA A 51 -24.49 39.37 10.15
C ALA A 51 -25.49 39.48 8.98
N PRO A 52 -26.33 40.53 8.91
CA PRO A 52 -27.38 40.66 7.89
C PRO A 52 -26.89 40.79 6.44
N GLY A 53 -25.58 40.89 6.19
CA GLY A 53 -24.97 40.85 4.85
C GLY A 53 -24.40 39.48 4.43
N ASN A 54 -24.58 38.43 5.25
CA ASN A 54 -23.79 37.20 5.11
C ASN A 54 -24.51 36.04 4.38
N ALA A 55 -25.85 36.10 4.27
CA ALA A 55 -26.58 35.19 3.39
C ALA A 55 -26.13 35.34 1.93
N GLN A 56 -25.79 36.57 1.52
CA GLN A 56 -25.23 36.88 0.20
C GLN A 56 -23.83 36.28 0.01
N ASN A 57 -22.97 36.29 1.03
CA ASN A 57 -21.62 35.70 0.93
C ASN A 57 -21.64 34.17 0.85
N THR A 58 -22.57 33.51 1.56
CA THR A 58 -22.73 32.06 1.46
C THR A 58 -23.26 31.66 0.07
N PHE A 59 -24.18 32.47 -0.48
CA PHE A 59 -24.66 32.34 -1.85
C PHE A 59 -23.55 32.56 -2.89
N LEU A 60 -22.72 33.60 -2.71
CA LEU A 60 -21.54 33.88 -3.55
C LEU A 60 -20.52 32.75 -3.57
N VAL A 61 -20.24 32.11 -2.43
CA VAL A 61 -19.31 30.96 -2.41
C VAL A 61 -19.89 29.78 -3.17
N GLN A 62 -21.18 29.51 -3.04
CA GLN A 62 -21.84 28.43 -3.78
C GLN A 62 -21.86 28.73 -5.29
N GLU A 63 -22.19 29.95 -5.67
CA GLU A 63 -22.19 30.43 -7.06
C GLU A 63 -20.81 30.32 -7.69
N VAL A 64 -19.76 30.77 -7.01
CA VAL A 64 -18.37 30.63 -7.49
C VAL A 64 -17.98 29.16 -7.60
N MET A 65 -18.34 28.30 -6.65
CA MET A 65 -18.06 26.87 -6.78
C MET A 65 -18.80 26.24 -7.97
N GLU A 66 -20.06 26.62 -8.22
CA GLU A 66 -20.84 26.13 -9.35
C GLU A 66 -20.28 26.65 -10.67
N GLU A 67 -19.87 27.92 -10.75
CA GLU A 67 -19.21 28.51 -11.92
C GLU A 67 -17.88 27.82 -12.25
N GLU A 68 -17.00 27.65 -11.25
CA GLU A 68 -15.72 26.97 -11.44
C GLU A 68 -15.91 25.48 -11.78
N TRP A 69 -16.90 24.81 -11.17
CA TRP A 69 -17.26 23.44 -11.52
C TRP A 69 -17.77 23.30 -12.96
N ASN A 70 -18.61 24.24 -13.40
CA ASN A 70 -19.11 24.28 -14.78
C ASN A 70 -17.99 24.59 -15.78
N ALA A 71 -17.03 25.46 -15.42
CA ALA A 71 -15.86 25.75 -16.25
C ALA A 71 -14.96 24.51 -16.41
N LEU A 72 -14.78 23.72 -15.34
CA LEU A 72 -14.05 22.45 -15.39
C LEU A 72 -14.78 21.41 -16.26
N GLN A 73 -16.11 21.25 -16.10
CA GLN A 73 -16.89 20.38 -16.99
C GLN A 73 -16.85 20.85 -18.45
N SER A 74 -16.82 22.16 -18.69
CA SER A 74 -16.67 22.72 -20.04
C SER A 74 -15.31 22.38 -20.67
N MET A 75 -14.24 22.25 -19.88
CA MET A 75 -12.94 21.74 -20.36
C MET A 75 -12.98 20.24 -20.63
N GLU A 76 -13.75 19.47 -19.85
CA GLU A 76 -14.00 18.03 -20.08
C GLU A 76 -14.83 17.80 -21.36
N ASN A 77 -15.58 18.82 -21.81
CA ASN A 77 -16.24 18.88 -23.13
C ASN A 77 -15.35 19.55 -24.19
N CYS A 78 -14.03 19.34 -24.16
CA CYS A 78 -13.14 19.78 -25.24
C CYS A 78 -13.59 19.22 -26.59
N PRO A 79 -13.31 19.93 -27.72
CA PRO A 79 -13.52 19.37 -29.05
C PRO A 79 -12.89 17.98 -29.14
N GLU A 80 -13.63 17.02 -29.70
CA GLU A 80 -13.25 15.60 -29.74
C GLU A 80 -11.82 15.37 -30.28
N ASP A 81 -11.35 16.23 -31.17
CA ASP A 81 -10.00 16.22 -31.74
C ASP A 81 -8.89 16.50 -30.71
N LEU A 82 -9.13 17.35 -29.70
CA LEU A 82 -8.17 17.64 -28.63
C LEU A 82 -8.13 16.53 -27.58
N ALA A 83 -9.30 15.96 -27.25
CA ALA A 83 -9.39 14.81 -26.36
C ALA A 83 -8.72 13.56 -26.97
N GLN A 84 -8.93 13.31 -28.27
CA GLN A 84 -8.24 12.23 -28.99
C GLN A 84 -6.73 12.43 -29.04
N LEU A 85 -6.25 13.68 -29.20
CA LEU A 85 -4.82 13.97 -29.19
C LEU A 85 -4.21 13.71 -27.80
N GLU A 86 -4.88 14.10 -26.73
CA GLU A 86 -4.44 13.82 -25.35
C GLU A 86 -4.44 12.32 -25.06
N GLU A 87 -5.47 11.59 -25.50
CA GLU A 87 -5.52 10.11 -25.39
C GLU A 87 -4.39 9.43 -26.19
N LEU A 88 -4.05 9.94 -27.39
CA LEU A 88 -2.93 9.42 -28.17
C LEU A 88 -1.58 9.70 -27.50
N ILE A 89 -1.41 10.86 -26.85
CA ILE A 89 -0.21 11.19 -26.08
C ILE A 89 -0.09 10.28 -24.87
N ASP A 90 -1.17 10.07 -24.13
CA ASP A 90 -1.21 9.16 -22.98
C ASP A 90 -0.90 7.72 -23.41
N MET A 91 -1.45 7.26 -24.53
CA MET A 91 -1.12 5.96 -25.11
C MET A 91 0.36 5.83 -25.48
N ALA A 92 0.95 6.85 -26.10
CA ALA A 92 2.38 6.84 -26.45
C ALA A 92 3.28 6.79 -25.20
N VAL A 93 2.90 7.50 -24.13
CA VAL A 93 3.62 7.45 -22.84
C VAL A 93 3.51 6.07 -22.21
N LEU A 94 2.33 5.43 -22.27
CA LEU A 94 2.16 4.07 -21.76
C LEU A 94 2.98 3.06 -22.56
N GLU A 95 3.04 3.18 -23.89
CA GLU A 95 3.88 2.33 -24.74
C GLU A 95 5.38 2.50 -24.44
N GLU A 96 5.83 3.73 -24.18
CA GLU A 96 7.22 3.99 -23.75
C GLU A 96 7.54 3.32 -22.41
N ILE A 97 6.63 3.44 -21.43
CA ILE A 97 6.78 2.80 -20.12
C ILE A 97 6.80 1.27 -20.26
N GLU A 98 5.90 0.70 -21.06
CA GLU A 98 5.88 -0.75 -21.30
C GLU A 98 7.18 -1.25 -21.92
N GLN A 99 7.73 -0.52 -22.91
CA GLN A 99 8.99 -0.87 -23.53
C GLN A 99 10.16 -0.77 -22.53
N GLU A 100 10.20 0.27 -21.69
CA GLU A 100 11.22 0.39 -20.63
C GLU A 100 11.15 -0.79 -19.66
N LEU A 101 9.95 -1.21 -19.24
CA LEU A 101 9.76 -2.34 -18.34
C LEU A 101 10.25 -3.65 -18.95
N ILE A 102 9.96 -3.89 -20.23
CA ILE A 102 10.45 -5.07 -20.96
C ILE A 102 11.98 -5.07 -21.02
N ASP A 103 12.59 -3.93 -21.33
CA ASP A 103 14.05 -3.81 -21.43
C ASP A 103 14.73 -4.05 -20.08
N GLN A 104 14.13 -3.53 -18.99
CA GLN A 104 14.59 -3.78 -17.63
C GLN A 104 14.49 -5.26 -17.24
N GLU A 105 13.36 -5.91 -17.52
CA GLU A 105 13.18 -7.34 -17.27
C GLU A 105 14.24 -8.17 -18.00
N GLN A 106 14.44 -7.91 -19.30
CA GLN A 106 15.46 -8.59 -20.09
C GLN A 106 16.88 -8.33 -19.57
N SER A 107 17.16 -7.13 -19.06
CA SER A 107 18.45 -6.83 -18.43
C SER A 107 18.68 -7.66 -17.17
N ILE A 108 17.67 -7.74 -16.29
CA ILE A 108 17.74 -8.52 -15.04
C ILE A 108 17.98 -9.99 -15.35
N ILE A 109 17.24 -10.57 -16.31
CA ILE A 109 17.39 -11.96 -16.70
C ILE A 109 18.82 -12.22 -17.21
N ARG A 110 19.33 -11.36 -18.11
CA ARG A 110 20.69 -11.50 -18.65
C ARG A 110 21.78 -11.43 -17.58
N GLU A 111 21.64 -10.53 -16.61
CA GLU A 111 22.58 -10.45 -15.48
C GLU A 111 22.53 -11.70 -14.61
N TYR A 112 21.33 -12.19 -14.32
CA TYR A 112 21.13 -13.41 -13.54
C TYR A 112 21.73 -14.64 -14.24
N GLU A 113 21.47 -14.82 -15.53
CA GLU A 113 22.05 -15.89 -16.34
C GLU A 113 23.57 -15.83 -16.37
N LYS A 114 24.14 -14.63 -16.49
CA LYS A 114 25.59 -14.43 -16.44
C LYS A 114 26.18 -14.81 -15.09
N SER A 115 25.50 -14.47 -13.99
CA SER A 115 25.90 -14.88 -12.64
C SER A 115 25.84 -16.39 -12.48
N LEU A 116 24.75 -17.00 -12.94
CA LEU A 116 24.56 -18.45 -12.86
C LEU A 116 25.64 -19.21 -13.65
N GLN A 117 25.98 -18.74 -14.86
CA GLN A 117 27.08 -19.31 -15.65
C GLN A 117 28.45 -19.15 -14.96
N PHE A 118 28.65 -18.06 -14.21
CA PHE A 118 29.87 -17.88 -13.43
C PHE A 118 29.93 -18.89 -12.28
N ASP A 119 28.85 -19.03 -11.52
CA ASP A 119 28.76 -19.97 -10.40
C ASP A 119 28.94 -21.42 -10.88
N GLU A 120 28.31 -21.80 -11.99
CA GLU A 120 28.46 -23.11 -12.61
C GLU A 120 29.91 -23.41 -13.02
N LYS A 121 30.61 -22.42 -13.60
CA LYS A 121 32.04 -22.55 -13.93
C LYS A 121 32.90 -22.71 -12.69
N CYS A 122 32.65 -21.93 -11.64
CA CYS A 122 33.37 -22.05 -10.38
C CYS A 122 33.18 -23.43 -9.76
N LEU A 123 31.94 -23.92 -9.71
CA LEU A 123 31.64 -25.27 -9.22
C LEU A 123 32.32 -26.34 -10.08
N SER A 124 32.28 -26.21 -11.39
CA SER A 124 32.93 -27.15 -12.32
C SER A 124 34.44 -27.24 -12.09
N ILE A 125 35.11 -26.11 -11.86
CA ILE A 125 36.54 -26.07 -11.54
C ILE A 125 36.80 -26.75 -10.20
N MET A 126 36.03 -26.43 -9.17
CA MET A 126 36.17 -27.05 -7.85
C MET A 126 35.99 -28.57 -7.91
N LEU A 127 34.98 -29.04 -8.64
CA LEU A 127 34.75 -30.48 -8.84
C LEU A 127 35.92 -31.15 -9.57
N ALA A 128 36.45 -30.52 -10.63
CA ALA A 128 37.60 -31.04 -11.36
C ALA A 128 38.85 -31.14 -10.48
N GLU A 129 39.11 -30.14 -9.62
CA GLU A 129 40.21 -30.17 -8.66
C GLU A 129 40.06 -31.29 -7.63
N TRP A 130 38.83 -31.53 -7.17
CA TRP A 130 38.52 -32.60 -6.21
C TRP A 130 38.63 -33.98 -6.83
N GLU A 131 38.24 -34.14 -8.10
CA GLU A 131 38.39 -35.40 -8.83
C GLU A 131 39.87 -35.71 -9.10
N ALA A 132 40.68 -34.68 -9.40
CA ALA A 132 42.13 -34.81 -9.55
C ALA A 132 42.85 -35.09 -8.22
N ASN A 133 42.34 -34.56 -7.10
CA ASN A 133 42.90 -34.73 -5.76
C ASN A 133 41.85 -35.29 -4.78
N PRO A 134 41.55 -36.60 -4.84
CA PRO A 134 40.50 -37.20 -4.03
C PRO A 134 40.84 -37.11 -2.55
N LEU A 135 39.97 -36.43 -1.79
CA LEU A 135 40.10 -36.34 -0.34
C LEU A 135 39.81 -37.70 0.29
N VAL A 136 40.78 -38.23 1.03
CA VAL A 136 40.61 -39.50 1.76
C VAL A 136 40.05 -39.19 3.14
N CYS A 137 38.93 -39.81 3.49
CA CYS A 137 38.36 -39.68 4.83
C CYS A 137 39.33 -40.27 5.86
N PRO A 138 39.78 -39.51 6.88
CA PRO A 138 40.74 -40.01 7.86
C PRO A 138 40.17 -41.10 8.78
N VAL A 139 38.84 -41.27 8.80
CA VAL A 139 38.15 -42.26 9.65
C VAL A 139 38.01 -43.62 8.97
N CYS A 140 37.56 -43.65 7.71
CA CYS A 140 37.28 -44.88 7.00
C CYS A 140 38.26 -45.16 5.85
N THR A 141 39.23 -44.26 5.59
CA THR A 141 40.25 -44.34 4.53
C THR A 141 39.69 -44.52 3.11
N LYS A 142 38.38 -44.28 2.93
CA LYS A 142 37.73 -44.27 1.63
C LYS A 142 37.81 -42.86 1.02
N PRO A 143 37.91 -42.75 -0.31
CA PRO A 143 37.77 -41.47 -0.98
C PRO A 143 36.37 -40.90 -0.69
N VAL A 144 36.31 -39.61 -0.38
CA VAL A 144 35.06 -38.87 -0.25
C VAL A 144 34.49 -38.73 -1.65
N ILE A 145 33.28 -39.26 -1.87
CA ILE A 145 32.52 -39.09 -3.11
C ILE A 145 31.52 -37.95 -2.85
N PRO A 146 31.69 -36.76 -3.47
CA PRO A 146 30.74 -35.68 -3.29
C PRO A 146 29.41 -36.04 -3.98
N GLY A 147 28.31 -36.11 -3.23
CA GLY A 147 26.96 -36.27 -3.79
C GLY A 147 26.33 -37.68 -3.71
N LEU A 148 26.93 -38.61 -2.97
CA LEU A 148 26.34 -39.90 -2.57
C LEU A 148 26.26 -40.03 -1.05
#